data_AF-A0A973WG71-F1
#
_entry.id   AF-A0A973WG71-F1
#
_cell.length_a   1.000
_cell.length_b   1.000
_cell.length_c   1.000
_cell.angle_alpha   90.00
_cell.angle_beta   90.00
_cell.angle_gamma   90.00
#
_symmetry.space_group_name_H-M   'P 1'
#
loop_
_entity.id
_entity.type
_entity.pdbx_description
1 polymer ?
#
loop_
_entity_poly.entity_id
_entity_poly.type
_entity_poly.pdbx_seq_one_letter_code
_entity_poly.pdbx_strand_id
1 'polypeptide(L)' 'MIPRYSRPEMTAIWSPETKFRIWYEIEAHACDAMADLGVIPRENADAVWKAKDVEFDVARIDEIEAVTKHDVIAFL' A
#
# COMPACT_ATOMS: atom_id res chain seq x y z
N MET A 1 15.03 2.09 -8.40
CA MET A 1 16.07 3.00 -8.96
C MET A 1 17.43 2.33 -8.94
N ILE A 2 18.35 2.63 -9.87
CA ILE A 2 19.70 2.02 -9.89
C ILE A 2 20.56 2.71 -8.81
N PRO A 3 20.98 2.02 -7.72
CA PRO A 3 21.64 2.67 -6.58
C PRO A 3 22.94 3.38 -6.96
N ARG A 4 23.71 2.84 -7.91
CA ARG A 4 24.97 3.41 -8.39
C ARG A 4 24.83 4.85 -8.94
N TYR A 5 23.69 5.19 -9.51
CA TYR A 5 23.46 6.47 -10.21
C TYR A 5 22.43 7.36 -9.52
N SER A 6 21.88 6.91 -8.39
CA SER A 6 20.76 7.57 -7.73
C SER A 6 21.21 8.07 -6.35
N ARG A 7 20.68 9.22 -5.94
CA ARG A 7 20.86 9.69 -4.56
C ARG A 7 20.02 8.83 -3.60
N PRO A 8 20.43 8.70 -2.32
CA PRO A 8 19.68 7.93 -1.34
C PRO A 8 18.22 8.37 -1.22
N GLU A 9 17.96 9.68 -1.24
CA GLU A 9 16.60 10.23 -1.12
C GLU A 9 15.72 9.83 -2.30
N MET A 10 16.27 9.86 -3.52
CA MET A 10 15.56 9.37 -4.71
C MET A 10 15.32 7.87 -4.65
N THR A 11 16.27 7.10 -4.15
CA THR A 11 16.11 5.65 -4.04
C THR A 11 15.00 5.30 -3.04
N ALA A 12 14.90 6.04 -1.93
CA ALA A 12 13.86 5.86 -0.92
C ALA A 12 12.45 6.19 -1.45
N ILE A 13 12.29 7.29 -2.20
CA ILE A 13 10.98 7.66 -2.78
C ILE A 13 10.45 6.57 -3.73
N TRP A 14 11.35 5.95 -4.51
CA TRP A 14 11.01 4.93 -5.50
C TRP A 14 11.16 3.50 -4.98
N SER A 15 11.21 3.32 -3.66
CA SER A 15 11.29 1.99 -3.05
C SER A 15 9.92 1.27 -3.09
N PRO A 16 9.89 -0.07 -3.12
CA PRO A 16 8.64 -0.83 -3.04
C PRO A 16 7.82 -0.50 -1.78
N GLU A 17 8.47 -0.28 -0.64
CA GLU A 17 7.82 0.10 0.62
C GLU A 17 7.08 1.43 0.47
N THR A 18 7.69 2.42 -0.20
CA THR A 18 7.01 3.70 -0.49
C THR A 18 5.84 3.50 -1.46
N LYS A 19 5.99 2.64 -2.48
CA LYS A 19 4.88 2.29 -3.41
C LYS A 19 3.68 1.72 -2.63
N PHE A 20 3.90 0.68 -1.83
CA PHE A 20 2.82 0.00 -1.10
C PHE A 20 2.19 0.88 -0.02
N ARG A 21 2.99 1.71 0.68
CA ARG A 21 2.46 2.72 1.60
C ARG A 21 1.53 3.71 0.91
N ILE A 22 1.93 4.23 -0.26
CA ILE A 22 1.08 5.15 -1.03
C ILE A 22 -0.20 4.46 -1.51
N TRP A 23 -0.12 3.22 -1.99
CA TRP A 23 -1.30 2.45 -2.38
C TRP A 23 -2.27 2.23 -1.22
N TYR A 24 -1.75 1.84 -0.05
CA TYR A 24 -2.55 1.74 1.15
C TYR A 24 -3.24 3.06 1.52
N GLU A 25 -2.51 4.19 1.49
CA GLU A 25 -3.08 5.51 1.79
C GLU A 25 -4.22 5.87 0.82
N ILE A 26 -4.08 5.53 -0.48
CA ILE A 26 -5.12 5.73 -1.48
C ILE A 26 -6.37 4.90 -1.15
N GLU A 27 -6.21 3.60 -0.86
CA GLU A 27 -7.33 2.70 -0.53
C GLU A 27 -8.01 3.07 0.79
N ALA A 28 -7.24 3.52 1.79
CA ALA A 28 -7.77 4.01 3.05
C ALA A 28 -8.63 5.27 2.85
N HIS A 29 -8.16 6.22 2.04
CA HIS A 29 -8.96 7.40 1.67
C HIS A 29 -10.18 7.05 0.81
N ALA A 30 -10.08 6.04 -0.06
CA ALA A 30 -11.24 5.55 -0.80
C ALA A 30 -12.30 4.97 0.17
N CYS A 31 -11.86 4.23 1.19
CA CYS A 31 -12.73 3.71 2.26
C CYS A 31 -13.39 4.84 3.07
N ASP A 32 -12.68 5.94 3.37
CA ASP A 32 -13.27 7.12 4.02
C ASP A 32 -14.44 7.69 3.20
N ALA A 33 -14.22 7.88 1.90
CA ALA A 33 -15.24 8.38 0.99
C ALA A 33 -16.43 7.40 0.86
N MET A 34 -16.16 6.09 0.83
CA MET A 34 -17.21 5.06 0.82
C MET A 34 -18.04 5.09 2.11
N ALA A 35 -17.41 5.34 3.27
CA ALA A 35 -18.11 5.48 4.54
C ALA A 35 -18.95 6.77 4.59
N ASP A 36 -18.45 7.88 4.05
CA ASP A 36 -19.20 9.15 3.91
C ASP A 36 -20.45 8.97 3.04
N LEU A 37 -20.35 8.14 1.99
CA LEU A 37 -21.46 7.80 1.10
C LEU A 37 -22.40 6.72 1.66
N GLY A 38 -22.08 6.14 2.82
CA GLY A 38 -22.86 5.08 3.45
C GLY A 38 -22.75 3.71 2.76
N VAL A 39 -21.75 3.51 1.89
CA VAL A 39 -21.49 2.23 1.20
C VAL A 39 -20.92 1.19 2.18
N ILE A 40 -20.10 1.64 3.14
CA ILE A 40 -19.57 0.83 4.22
C ILE A 40 -19.82 1.51 5.59
N PRO A 41 -19.89 0.75 6.69
CA PRO A 41 -19.86 1.32 8.04
C PRO A 41 -18.58 2.13 8.29
N ARG A 42 -18.68 3.24 9.05
CA ARG A 42 -17.51 4.08 9.42
C ARG A 42 -16.42 3.27 10.13
N GLU A 43 -16.83 2.35 11.00
CA GLU A 43 -15.94 1.47 11.74
C GLU A 43 -15.02 0.62 10.83
N ASN A 44 -15.45 0.32 9.59
CA ASN A 44 -14.61 -0.39 8.64
C ASN A 44 -13.50 0.51 8.08
N ALA A 45 -13.82 1.77 7.73
CA ALA A 45 -12.82 2.75 7.32
C ALA A 45 -11.83 3.03 8.46
N ASP A 46 -12.33 3.21 9.69
CA ASP A 46 -11.48 3.40 10.88
C ASP A 46 -10.57 2.19 11.13
N ALA A 47 -11.06 0.97 10.88
CA ALA A 47 -10.26 -0.24 11.03
C ALA A 47 -9.13 -0.31 9.99
N VAL A 48 -9.37 0.10 8.74
CA VAL A 48 -8.33 0.17 7.71
C VAL A 48 -7.20 1.08 8.17
N TRP A 49 -7.52 2.28 8.69
CA TRP A 49 -6.53 3.25 9.17
C TRP A 49 -5.63 2.78 10.33
N LYS A 50 -6.02 1.73 11.07
CA LYS A 50 -5.17 1.16 12.13
C LYS A 50 -3.87 0.57 11.60
N ALA A 51 -3.81 0.23 10.31
CA ALA A 51 -2.64 -0.33 9.66
C ALA A 51 -1.65 0.73 9.13
N LYS A 52 -1.91 2.03 9.30
CA LYS A 52 -1.11 3.12 8.71
C LYS A 52 0.38 3.07 9.05
N ASP A 53 0.70 2.67 10.27
CA ASP A 53 2.08 2.63 10.78
C ASP A 53 2.69 1.22 10.71
N VAL A 54 2.02 0.28 10.04
CA VAL A 54 2.53 -1.09 9.85
C VAL A 54 3.53 -1.11 8.70
N GLU A 55 4.67 -1.76 8.91
CA GLU A 55 5.62 -2.02 7.83
C GLU A 55 5.12 -3.15 6.92
N PHE A 56 5.11 -2.89 5.61
CA PHE A 56 4.73 -3.89 4.61
C PHE A 56 5.83 -4.92 4.43
N ASP A 57 5.46 -6.20 4.45
CA ASP A 57 6.35 -7.29 4.06
C ASP A 57 6.40 -7.42 2.53
N VAL A 58 7.34 -6.71 1.92
CA VAL A 58 7.56 -6.71 0.46
C VAL A 58 7.86 -8.12 -0.05
N ALA A 59 8.62 -8.92 0.71
CA ALA A 59 8.96 -10.28 0.29
C ALA A 59 7.72 -11.15 0.21
N ARG A 60 6.80 -11.00 1.18
CA ARG A 60 5.52 -11.71 1.15
C ARG A 60 4.64 -11.30 -0.03
N ILE A 61 4.61 -10.02 -0.38
CA ILE A 61 3.85 -9.53 -1.55
C ILE A 61 4.44 -10.12 -2.83
N ASP A 62 5.77 -10.12 -2.97
CA ASP A 62 6.45 -10.70 -4.15
C ASP A 62 6.16 -12.21 -4.30
N GLU A 63 6.09 -12.96 -3.19
CA GLU A 63 5.69 -14.37 -3.19
C GLU A 63 4.26 -14.57 -3.72
N ILE A 64 3.33 -13.72 -3.30
CA ILE A 64 1.94 -13.79 -3.75
C ILE A 64 1.87 -13.38 -5.23
N GLU A 65 2.57 -12.33 -5.64
CA GLU A 65 2.65 -11.88 -7.03
C GLU A 65 3.21 -12.97 -7.95
N ALA A 66 4.19 -13.74 -7.48
CA ALA A 66 4.74 -14.86 -8.23
C ALA A 66 3.67 -15.92 -8.59
N VAL A 67 2.59 -16.03 -7.81
CA VAL A 67 1.47 -16.93 -8.06
C VAL A 67 0.34 -16.23 -8.82
N THR A 68 -0.09 -15.06 -8.36
CA THR A 68 -1.24 -14.32 -8.92
C THR A 68 -0.92 -13.67 -10.27
N LYS A 69 0.36 -13.40 -10.54
CA LYS A 69 0.86 -12.61 -11.69
C LYS A 69 0.21 -11.22 -11.77
N HIS A 70 -0.18 -10.68 -10.62
CA HIS A 70 -0.86 -9.39 -10.51
C HIS A 70 -0.45 -8.69 -9.21
N ASP A 71 0.28 -7.59 -9.33
CA ASP A 71 0.90 -6.86 -8.21
C ASP A 71 -0.13 -6.20 -7.28
N VAL A 72 -1.18 -5.56 -7.83
CA VAL A 72 -2.26 -4.97 -7.01
C VAL A 72 -2.98 -6.02 -6.17
N ILE A 73 -3.30 -7.18 -6.76
CA ILE A 73 -3.96 -8.27 -6.02
C ILE A 73 -3.01 -8.92 -5.02
N ALA A 74 -1.71 -8.94 -5.28
CA ALA A 74 -0.73 -9.47 -4.34
C ALA A 74 -0.56 -8.59 -3.09
N PHE A 75 -0.88 -7.30 -3.20
CA PHE A 75 -0.83 -6.33 -2.12
C PHE A 75 -2.07 -6.35 -1.20
N LEU A 76 -3.27 -6.61 -1.76
CA LEU A 76 -4.55 -6.61 -1.03
C LEU A 76 -4.74 -7.82 -0.11
#